data_AF-A0A3E0HPJ0-F1
#
_entry.id   AF-A0A3E0HPJ0-F1
#
_cell.length_a   1.000
_cell.length_b   1.000
_cell.length_c   1.000
_cell.angle_alpha   90.00
_cell.angle_beta   90.00
_cell.angle_gamma   90.00
#
_symmetry.space_group_name_H-M   'P 1'
#
loop_
_entity.id
_entity.type
_entity.pdbx_description
1 polymer ?
#
loop_
_entity_poly.entity_id
_entity_poly.type
_entity_poly.pdbx_seq_one_letter_code
_entity_poly.pdbx_strand_id
1 'polypeptide(L)' 'MAHNGTFEKRAAGLLRRQDNLLSQAENADPTDPFTRGLRERYNTLIADHQQVLDQITALDQSESESPSAPTSDELSVV' A
#
# COMPACT_ATOMS: atom_id res chain seq x y z
N MET A 1 -7.76 -15.85 -4.78
CA MET A 1 -8.00 -14.40 -4.68
C MET A 1 -8.20 -13.97 -3.22
N ALA A 2 -7.12 -13.78 -2.44
CA ALA A 2 -7.22 -13.28 -1.05
C ALA A 2 -6.10 -12.30 -0.65
N HIS A 3 -5.15 -12.02 -1.55
CA HIS A 3 -3.95 -11.23 -1.23
C HIS A 3 -4.18 -9.71 -1.39
N ASN A 4 -4.99 -9.26 -2.35
CA ASN A 4 -5.24 -7.81 -2.54
C ASN A 4 -5.98 -7.16 -1.35
N GLY A 5 -6.97 -7.84 -0.76
CA GLY A 5 -7.72 -7.28 0.37
C GLY A 5 -6.91 -7.10 1.67
N THR A 6 -5.75 -7.75 1.83
CA THR A 6 -4.87 -7.52 2.99
C THR A 6 -3.94 -6.33 2.77
N PHE A 7 -3.45 -6.12 1.53
CA PHE A 7 -2.64 -4.96 1.16
C PHE A 7 -3.44 -3.66 1.17
N GLU A 8 -4.67 -3.67 0.66
CA GLU A 8 -5.57 -2.50 0.73
C GLU A 8 -5.85 -2.06 2.17
N LYS A 9 -6.16 -3.02 3.06
CA LYS A 9 -6.36 -2.75 4.48
C LYS A 9 -5.09 -2.19 5.13
N ARG A 10 -3.92 -2.68 4.73
CA ARG A 10 -2.63 -2.18 5.22
C ARG A 10 -2.37 -0.76 4.74
N ALA A 11 -2.62 -0.44 3.46
CA ALA A 11 -2.49 0.90 2.91
C ALA A 11 -3.41 1.91 3.63
N ALA A 12 -4.69 1.56 3.82
CA ALA A 12 -5.64 2.38 4.58
C ALA A 12 -5.21 2.59 6.04
N GLY A 13 -4.59 1.58 6.65
CA GLY A 13 -4.01 1.68 8.00
C GLY A 13 -2.80 2.61 8.05
N LEU A 14 -1.94 2.61 7.04
CA LEU A 14 -0.77 3.49 6.94
C LEU A 14 -1.19 4.95 6.74
N LEU A 15 -2.18 5.22 5.89
CA LEU A 15 -2.74 6.56 5.69
C LEU A 15 -3.26 7.17 7.01
N ARG A 16 -4.07 6.42 7.77
CA ARG A 16 -4.55 6.89 9.08
C ARG A 16 -3.41 7.22 10.05
N ARG A 17 -2.30 6.49 10.00
CA ARG A 17 -1.14 6.76 10.86
C ARG A 17 -0.39 8.01 10.40
N GLN A 18 -0.29 8.24 9.10
CA GLN A 18 0.27 9.47 8.54
C GLN A 18 -0.53 10.70 8.96
N ASP A 19 -1.86 10.67 8.82
CA ASP A 19 -2.73 11.79 9.20
C ASP A 19 -2.61 12.13 10.69
N ASN A 20 -2.53 11.11 11.55
CA ASN A 20 -2.35 11.30 12.98
C ASN A 20 -0.97 11.88 13.34
N LEU A 21 0.09 11.44 12.65
CA LEU A 21 1.43 11.98 12.87
C LEU A 21 1.56 13.42 12.34
N LEU A 22 0.96 13.73 11.20
CA LEU A 22 0.86 15.10 10.67
C LEU A 22 0.16 16.01 11.67
N SER A 23 -1.02 15.61 12.15
CA SER A 23 -1.77 16.34 13.17
C SER A 23 -0.96 16.58 14.45
N GLN A 24 -0.17 15.59 14.87
CA GLN A 24 0.70 15.74 16.04
C GLN A 24 1.88 16.68 15.77
N ALA A 25 2.47 16.65 14.57
CA ALA A 25 3.56 17.57 14.19
C ALA A 25 3.07 19.02 14.07
N GLU A 26 1.88 19.25 13.52
CA GLU A 26 1.30 20.58 13.37
C GLU A 26 1.05 21.27 14.72
N ASN A 27 0.73 20.50 15.76
CA ASN A 27 0.46 21.01 17.10
C ASN A 27 1.68 20.99 18.03
N ALA A 28 2.81 20.44 17.59
CA ALA A 28 4.02 20.34 18.40
C ALA A 28 4.88 21.60 18.33
N ASP A 29 5.61 21.88 19.39
CA ASP A 29 6.58 22.99 19.41
C ASP A 29 7.66 22.73 18.34
N PRO A 30 7.93 23.69 17.42
CA PRO A 30 8.90 23.51 16.35
C PRO A 30 10.35 23.38 16.83
N THR A 31 10.63 23.75 18.08
CA THR A 31 11.93 23.58 18.74
C THR A 31 12.02 22.28 19.55
N ASP A 32 10.93 21.53 19.65
CA ASP A 32 10.91 20.25 20.35
C ASP A 32 11.65 19.17 19.51
N PRO A 33 12.69 18.53 20.07
CA PRO A 33 13.37 17.39 19.42
C PRO A 33 12.41 16.25 19.05
N PHE A 34 11.25 16.13 19.69
CA PHE A 34 10.20 15.15 19.36
C PHE A 34 9.61 15.38 17.96
N THR A 35 9.46 16.64 17.54
CA THR A 35 8.93 17.04 16.23
C THR A 35 9.82 16.57 15.09
N ARG A 36 11.14 16.50 15.32
CA ARG A 36 12.11 15.96 14.34
C ARG A 36 11.93 14.46 14.12
N GLY A 37 11.80 13.69 15.21
CA GLY A 37 11.52 12.25 15.12
C GLY A 37 10.17 11.95 14.46
N LEU A 38 9.19 12.86 14.63
CA LEU A 38 7.90 12.78 13.97
C LEU A 38 8.01 12.92 12.44
N ARG A 39 8.83 13.86 11.96
CA ARG A 39 9.08 14.07 10.53
C ARG A 39 9.79 12.87 9.89
N GLU A 40 10.77 12.29 10.58
CA GLU A 40 11.45 11.06 10.13
C GLU A 40 10.45 9.89 10.03
N ARG A 41 9.59 9.70 11.04
CA ARG A 41 8.52 8.69 10.99
C ARG A 41 7.51 8.91 9.87
N TYR A 42 7.13 10.15 9.62
CA TYR A 42 6.22 10.51 8.53
C TYR A 42 6.81 10.12 7.17
N ASN A 43 8.08 10.45 6.91
CA ASN A 43 8.76 10.08 5.67
C ASN A 43 8.84 8.57 5.47
N THR A 44 9.14 7.81 6.54
CA THR A 44 9.12 6.34 6.49
C THR A 44 7.74 5.80 6.13
N LEU A 45 6.67 6.35 6.71
CA LEU A 45 5.30 5.92 6.42
C LEU A 45 4.89 6.21 4.96
N ILE A 46 5.35 7.32 4.38
CA ILE A 46 5.14 7.60 2.94
C ILE A 46 5.83 6.53 2.10
N ALA A 47 7.09 6.22 2.38
CA ALA A 47 7.85 5.22 1.64
C ALA A 47 7.18 3.84 1.72
N ASP A 48 6.75 3.43 2.92
CA ASP A 48 6.02 2.19 3.14
C ASP A 48 4.68 2.15 2.37
N HIS A 49 3.96 3.28 2.32
CA HIS A 49 2.71 3.38 1.58
C HIS A 49 2.93 3.23 0.07
N GLN A 50 3.93 3.91 -0.48
CA GLN A 50 4.28 3.80 -1.89
C GLN A 50 4.69 2.36 -2.26
N GLN A 51 5.50 1.72 -1.42
CA GLN A 51 5.92 0.33 -1.65
C GLN A 51 4.72 -0.63 -1.69
N VAL A 52 3.71 -0.43 -0.84
CA VAL A 52 2.49 -1.26 -0.86
C VAL A 52 1.68 -1.03 -2.15
N LEU A 53 1.60 0.20 -2.65
CA LEU A 53 0.92 0.50 -3.91
C LEU A 53 1.64 -0.13 -5.11
N ASP A 54 2.97 -0.10 -5.11
CA ASP A 54 3.79 -0.74 -6.15
C ASP A 54 3.57 -2.27 -6.15
N GLN A 55 3.45 -2.88 -4.97
CA GLN A 55 3.13 -4.31 -4.83
C GLN A 55 1.73 -4.65 -5.36
N ILE A 56 0.72 -3.83 -5.07
CA ILE A 56 -0.63 -4.01 -5.62
C ILE A 56 -0.59 -3.93 -7.15
N THR A 57 0.09 -2.92 -7.69
CA THR A 57 0.23 -2.73 -9.14
C THR A 57 0.92 -3.92 -9.81
N ALA A 58 1.97 -4.46 -9.20
CA ALA A 58 2.67 -5.64 -9.71
C ALA A 58 1.78 -6.90 -9.67
N LEU A 59 0.95 -7.06 -8.65
CA LEU A 59 -0.02 -8.16 -8.56
C LEU A 59 -1.10 -8.06 -9.63
N ASP A 60 -1.65 -6.85 -9.85
CA ASP A 60 -2.68 -6.62 -10.88
C ASP A 60 -2.13 -6.88 -12.30
N GLN A 61 -0.87 -6.51 -12.55
CA GLN A 61 -0.19 -6.82 -13.81
C GLN A 61 0.04 -8.32 -13.99
N SER A 62 0.46 -9.03 -12.93
CA SER A 62 0.69 -10.47 -12.97
C SER A 62 -0.59 -11.29 -13.15
N GLU A 63 -1.72 -10.82 -12.61
CA GLU A 63 -3.04 -11.43 -12.81
C GLU A 63 -3.54 -11.21 -14.24
N SER A 64 -3.19 -10.08 -14.86
CA SER A 64 -3.51 -9.76 -16.26
C SER A 64 -2.67 -10.55 -17.27
N GLU A 65 -1.44 -10.93 -16.91
CA GLU A 65 -0.53 -11.72 -17.76
C GLU A 65 -0.65 -13.24 -17.58
N SER A 66 -1.47 -13.69 -16.63
CA SER A 66 -1.75 -15.12 -16.48
C SER A 66 -2.49 -15.61 -17.73
N PRO A 67 -2.00 -16.64 -18.44
CA PRO A 67 -2.69 -17.16 -19.60
C PRO A 67 -4.10 -17.58 -19.16
N SER A 68 -5.12 -17.01 -19.81
CA SER A 68 -6.50 -17.43 -19.60
C SER A 68 -6.55 -18.95 -19.59
N ALA A 69 -7.11 -19.50 -18.52
CA ALA A 69 -7.39 -20.93 -18.48
C ALA A 69 -8.16 -21.28 -19.77
N PRO A 70 -7.80 -22.37 -20.46
CA PRO A 70 -8.47 -22.72 -21.70
C PRO A 70 -9.97 -22.78 -21.43
N THR A 71 -10.73 -22.02 -22.21
CA THR A 71 -12.18 -22.03 -22.06
C THR A 71 -12.69 -23.43 -22.35
N SER A 72 -13.85 -23.84 -21.81
CA SER A 72 -14.39 -25.18 -22.09
C SER A 72 -14.56 -25.47 -23.59
N ASP A 73 -14.62 -24.43 -24.43
CA ASP A 73 -14.68 -24.51 -25.89
C ASP A 73 -13.32 -24.90 -26.52
N GLU A 74 -12.19 -24.59 -25.86
CA GLU A 74 -10.83 -24.93 -26.33
C GLU A 74 -10.40 -26.34 -25.88
N LEU A 75 -11.04 -26.89 -24.85
CA LEU A 75 -10.88 -28.30 -24.44
C LEU A 75 -11.72 -29.27 -25.29
N SER A 76 -12.56 -28.74 -26.19
CA SER A 76 -13.31 -29.50 -27.19
C SER A 76 -12.42 -29.80 -28.41
N VAL A 77 -11.34 -30.56 -28.23
CA VAL A 77 -10.63 -31.18 -29.36
C VAL A 77 -11.25 -32.56 -29.59
N VAL A 78 -11.93 -32.67 -30.73
CA VAL A 78 -12.52 -33.88 -31.32
C VAL A 78 -11.46 -34.97 -31.52
#